data_AF-A0A426X202-F1
#
_entry.id   AF-A0A426X202-F1
#
_cell.length_a   1.000
_cell.length_b   1.000
_cell.length_c   1.000
_cell.angle_alpha   90.00
_cell.angle_beta   90.00
_cell.angle_gamma   90.00
#
_symmetry.space_group_name_H-M   'P 1'
#
loop_
_entity.id
_entity.type
_entity.pdbx_description
1 polymer ?
#
loop_
_entity_poly.entity_id
_entity_poly.type
_entity_poly.pdbx_seq_one_letter_code
_entity_poly.pdbx_strand_id
1 'polypeptide(L)'
;MWYSRLRPLSISSFDSLVKEFELNFLGSSRPRPMVASLLGLMQGSDEPLVQFIERFAAEVRGMPDAHPSLAIQAFLMGLRPSLFFLSLIERSPITMLEMLQRVNQYIVVETLVAGKQDDQKHPRTEQSQGQPSGPPKRRMDRP
;
A
#
# COMPACT_ATOMS: atom_id res chain seq x y z
N MET A 1 3.77 29.39 -12.34
CA MET A 1 3.35 29.41 -13.75
C MET A 1 4.55 29.16 -14.64
N TRP A 2 4.42 28.52 -15.80
CA TRP A 2 5.56 28.14 -16.65
C TRP A 2 6.28 29.34 -17.29
N TYR A 3 5.52 30.37 -17.66
CA TYR A 3 6.05 31.57 -18.32
C TYR A 3 7.02 32.40 -17.46
N SER A 4 6.98 32.27 -16.13
CA SER A 4 7.89 32.99 -15.23
C SER A 4 9.32 32.43 -15.27
N ARG A 5 9.54 31.30 -15.95
CA ARG A 5 10.85 30.67 -16.16
C ARG A 5 11.47 31.04 -17.52
N LEU A 6 10.74 31.77 -18.36
CA LEU A 6 11.24 32.21 -19.65
C LEU A 6 12.30 33.29 -19.47
N ARG A 7 13.33 33.24 -20.31
CA ARG A 7 14.35 34.29 -20.34
C ARG A 7 13.74 35.57 -20.91
N PRO A 8 14.11 36.76 -20.40
CA PRO A 8 13.70 38.02 -21.02
C PRO A 8 14.03 38.02 -22.52
N LEU A 9 13.11 38.51 -23.35
CA LEU A 9 13.24 38.59 -24.80
C LEU A 9 13.44 37.24 -25.52
N SER A 10 13.14 36.10 -24.88
CA SER A 10 13.29 34.78 -25.51
C SER A 10 12.20 34.43 -26.53
N ILE A 11 11.11 35.19 -26.56
CA ILE A 11 9.99 35.01 -27.48
C ILE A 11 10.06 36.11 -28.52
N SER A 12 10.48 35.74 -29.73
CA SER A 12 10.67 36.67 -30.85
C SER A 12 9.48 36.76 -31.81
N SER A 13 8.51 35.85 -31.69
CA SER A 13 7.30 35.83 -32.51
C SER A 13 6.13 35.15 -31.79
N PHE A 14 4.93 35.34 -32.33
CA PHE A 14 3.75 34.62 -31.87
C PHE A 14 3.93 33.09 -32.03
N ASP A 15 4.51 32.63 -33.14
CA ASP A 15 4.78 31.19 -33.35
C ASP A 15 5.71 30.61 -32.29
N SER A 16 6.73 31.35 -31.86
CA SER A 16 7.63 30.91 -30.77
C SER A 16 6.89 30.83 -29.44
N LEU A 17 5.96 31.75 -29.16
CA LEU A 17 5.10 31.69 -27.98
C LEU A 17 4.19 30.47 -28.02
N VAL A 18 3.56 30.18 -29.17
CA VAL A 18 2.68 29.01 -29.34
C VAL A 18 3.45 27.73 -29.09
N LYS A 19 4.65 27.57 -29.65
CA LYS A 19 5.49 26.38 -29.42
C LYS A 19 5.86 26.20 -27.96
N GLU A 20 6.31 27.26 -27.28
CA GLU A 20 6.62 27.20 -25.86
C GLU A 20 5.39 26.87 -25.02
N PHE A 21 4.23 27.46 -25.34
CA PHE A 21 2.97 27.13 -24.67
C PHE A 21 2.59 25.66 -24.89
N GLU A 22 2.63 25.15 -26.11
CA GLU A 22 2.32 23.76 -26.44
C GLU A 22 3.22 22.78 -25.69
N LEU A 23 4.54 23.03 -25.67
CA LEU A 23 5.50 22.20 -24.94
C LEU A 23 5.20 22.18 -23.43
N ASN A 24 4.91 23.35 -22.85
CA ASN A 24 4.58 23.46 -21.44
C ASN A 24 3.19 22.88 -21.12
N PHE A 25 2.22 23.02 -22.02
CA PHE A 25 0.88 22.47 -21.88
C PHE A 25 0.91 20.94 -21.95
N LEU A 26 1.59 20.37 -22.95
CA LEU A 26 1.76 18.92 -23.07
C LEU A 26 2.55 18.34 -21.89
N GLY A 27 3.62 19.01 -21.46
CA GLY A 27 4.44 18.59 -20.31
C GLY A 27 3.75 18.75 -18.95
N SER A 28 2.74 19.61 -18.84
CA SER A 28 1.96 19.81 -17.61
C SER A 28 0.62 19.07 -17.62
N SER A 29 0.13 18.67 -18.79
CA SER A 29 -1.06 17.83 -18.92
C SER A 29 -0.74 16.45 -18.33
N ARG A 30 -1.48 16.06 -17.30
CA ARG A 30 -1.44 14.66 -16.88
C ARG A 30 -2.21 13.86 -17.92
N PRO A 31 -1.62 12.83 -18.54
CA PRO A 31 -2.36 11.94 -19.42
C PRO A 31 -3.57 11.41 -18.65
N ARG A 32 -4.75 11.45 -19.28
CA ARG A 32 -5.93 10.80 -18.69
C ARG A 32 -5.61 9.30 -18.58
N PRO A 33 -5.77 8.69 -17.39
CA PRO A 33 -5.65 7.25 -17.23
C PRO A 33 -6.47 6.49 -18.28
N MET A 34 -5.86 5.49 -18.88
CA MET A 34 -6.48 4.66 -19.92
C MET A 34 -6.72 3.26 -19.37
N VAL A 35 -7.65 2.50 -19.96
CA VAL A 35 -7.90 1.10 -19.60
C VAL A 35 -6.62 0.26 -19.61
N ALA A 36 -5.70 0.51 -20.55
CA ALA A 36 -4.40 -0.15 -20.61
C ALA A 36 -3.54 0.12 -19.36
N SER A 37 -3.61 1.34 -18.80
CA SER A 37 -2.91 1.70 -17.57
C SER A 37 -3.43 0.92 -16.37
N LEU A 38 -4.75 0.74 -16.27
CA LEU A 38 -5.38 -0.09 -15.23
C LEU A 38 -4.95 -1.55 -15.32
N LEU A 39 -4.96 -2.12 -16.53
CA LEU A 39 -4.57 -3.51 -16.78
C LEU A 39 -3.07 -3.75 -16.59
N GLY A 40 -2.25 -2.70 -16.70
CA GLY A 40 -0.81 -2.76 -16.47
C GLY A 40 -0.40 -2.59 -15.00
N LEU A 41 -1.33 -2.29 -14.09
CA LEU A 41 -1.03 -2.13 -12.67
C LEU A 41 -0.81 -3.50 -12.02
N MET A 42 0.46 -3.85 -11.81
CA MET A 42 0.86 -5.05 -11.09
C MET A 42 1.32 -4.70 -9.67
N GLN A 43 1.03 -5.59 -8.73
CA GLN A 43 1.55 -5.57 -7.38
C GLN A 43 3.00 -6.06 -7.39
N GLY A 44 3.91 -5.27 -6.84
CA GLY A 44 5.33 -5.62 -6.75
C GLY A 44 5.61 -6.82 -5.84
N SER A 45 6.76 -7.47 -6.04
CA SER A 45 7.24 -8.60 -5.22
C SER A 45 7.42 -8.27 -3.75
N ASP A 46 7.72 -7.01 -3.45
CA ASP A 46 7.96 -6.50 -2.09
C ASP A 46 6.95 -5.40 -1.72
N GLU A 47 5.94 -5.20 -2.56
CA GLU A 47 4.92 -4.19 -2.34
C GLU A 47 3.81 -4.73 -1.42
N PRO A 48 3.56 -4.07 -0.26
CA PRO A 48 2.45 -4.40 0.60
C PRO A 48 1.11 -4.23 -0.15
N LEU A 49 0.14 -5.10 0.16
CA LEU A 49 -1.18 -5.06 -0.47
C LEU A 49 -1.84 -3.67 -0.35
N VAL A 50 -1.69 -3.01 0.80
CA VAL A 50 -2.22 -1.65 1.05
C VAL A 50 -1.70 -0.63 0.04
N GLN A 51 -0.39 -0.64 -0.26
CA GLN A 51 0.19 0.30 -1.23
C GLN A 51 -0.34 0.04 -2.64
N PHE A 52 -0.47 -1.24 -3.03
CA PHE A 52 -1.07 -1.59 -4.31
C PHE A 52 -2.51 -1.09 -4.43
N ILE A 53 -3.33 -1.27 -3.38
CA ILE A 53 -4.71 -0.80 -3.35
C ILE A 53 -4.78 0.72 -3.49
N GLU A 54 -3.91 1.47 -2.82
CA GLU A 54 -3.86 2.92 -2.93
C GLU A 54 -3.57 3.39 -4.36
N ARG A 55 -2.59 2.76 -5.03
CA ARG A 55 -2.29 3.03 -6.45
C ARG A 55 -3.47 2.67 -7.35
N PHE A 56 -4.05 1.50 -7.14
CA PHE A 56 -5.20 1.02 -7.91
C PHE A 56 -6.41 1.95 -7.75
N ALA A 57 -6.73 2.38 -6.53
CA ALA A 57 -7.81 3.31 -6.25
C ALA A 57 -7.57 4.69 -6.88
N ALA A 58 -6.32 5.18 -6.88
CA ALA A 58 -5.96 6.42 -7.53
C ALA A 58 -6.20 6.36 -9.05
N GLU A 59 -5.85 5.23 -9.68
CA GLU A 59 -6.05 4.99 -11.11
C GLU A 59 -7.54 4.92 -11.47
N VAL A 60 -8.32 4.11 -10.75
CA VAL A 60 -9.78 3.98 -10.96
C VAL A 60 -10.49 5.32 -10.79
N ARG A 61 -10.10 6.13 -9.80
CA ARG A 61 -10.66 7.48 -9.60
C ARG A 61 -10.41 8.41 -10.80
N GLY A 62 -9.36 8.18 -11.58
CA GLY A 62 -9.10 8.89 -12.84
C GLY A 62 -9.96 8.42 -14.02
N MET A 63 -10.73 7.33 -13.85
CA MET A 63 -11.59 6.73 -14.86
C MET A 63 -13.03 6.53 -14.34
N PRO A 64 -13.81 7.60 -14.15
CA PRO A 64 -15.20 7.49 -13.68
C PRO A 64 -16.10 6.69 -14.62
N ASP A 65 -15.74 6.59 -15.90
CA ASP A 65 -16.49 5.87 -16.93
C ASP A 65 -16.07 4.39 -17.06
N ALA A 66 -15.10 3.92 -16.27
CA ALA A 66 -14.65 2.53 -16.33
C ALA A 66 -15.73 1.57 -15.83
N HIS A 67 -15.99 0.51 -16.60
CA HIS A 67 -16.95 -0.50 -16.20
C HIS A 67 -16.49 -1.25 -14.93
N PRO A 68 -17.33 -1.46 -13.91
CA PRO A 68 -16.92 -2.11 -12.66
C PRO A 68 -16.26 -3.48 -12.85
N SER A 69 -16.77 -4.31 -13.77
CA SER A 69 -16.17 -5.62 -14.07
C SER A 69 -14.74 -5.52 -14.61
N LEU A 70 -14.41 -4.46 -15.36
CA LEU A 70 -13.06 -4.23 -15.85
C LEU A 70 -12.13 -3.89 -14.67
N ALA A 71 -12.59 -3.06 -13.72
CA ALA A 71 -11.81 -2.74 -12.53
C ALA A 71 -11.58 -3.99 -11.66
N ILE A 72 -12.60 -4.82 -11.44
CA ILE A 72 -12.45 -6.09 -10.73
C ILE A 72 -11.45 -6.99 -11.45
N GLN A 73 -11.56 -7.16 -12.77
CA GLN A 73 -10.65 -7.98 -13.54
C GLN A 73 -9.21 -7.47 -13.48
N ALA A 74 -9.01 -6.16 -13.66
CA ALA A 74 -7.69 -5.55 -13.57
C ALA A 74 -7.08 -5.70 -12.18
N PHE A 75 -7.89 -5.57 -11.12
CA PHE A 75 -7.44 -5.81 -9.75
C PHE A 75 -6.95 -7.26 -9.56
N LEU A 76 -7.73 -8.25 -9.99
CA LEU A 76 -7.36 -9.66 -9.90
C LEU A 76 -6.09 -9.99 -10.70
N MET A 77 -5.96 -9.44 -11.91
CA MET A 77 -4.78 -9.60 -12.76
C MET A 77 -3.53 -8.94 -12.17
N GLY A 78 -3.72 -7.81 -11.48
CA GLY A 78 -2.65 -7.04 -10.87
C GLY A 78 -2.10 -7.64 -9.58
N LEU A 79 -2.86 -8.47 -8.88
CA LEU A 79 -2.42 -9.07 -7.63
C LEU A 79 -1.32 -10.12 -7.84
N ARG A 80 -0.35 -10.11 -6.93
CA ARG A 80 0.61 -11.21 -6.83
C ARG A 80 -0.04 -12.45 -6.19
N PRO A 81 0.46 -13.66 -6.50
CA PRO A 81 0.06 -14.87 -5.78
C PRO A 81 0.25 -14.70 -4.26
N SER A 82 -0.84 -14.91 -3.50
CA SER A 82 -0.90 -14.74 -2.05
C SER A 82 -2.14 -15.45 -1.48
N LEU A 83 -2.24 -15.60 -0.16
CA LEU A 83 -3.45 -16.13 0.48
C LEU A 83 -4.68 -15.27 0.16
N PHE A 84 -4.52 -13.95 0.12
CA PHE A 84 -5.58 -13.04 -0.29
C PHE A 84 -6.02 -13.29 -1.74
N PHE A 85 -5.07 -13.37 -2.68
CA PHE A 85 -5.36 -13.68 -4.08
C PHE A 85 -6.12 -15.00 -4.22
N LEU A 86 -5.69 -16.07 -3.55
CA LEU A 86 -6.38 -17.35 -3.58
C LEU A 86 -7.83 -17.25 -3.08
N SER A 87 -8.07 -16.49 -2.00
CA SER A 87 -9.43 -16.28 -1.49
C SER A 87 -10.36 -15.55 -2.48
N LEU A 88 -9.79 -14.71 -3.34
CA LEU A 88 -10.53 -14.03 -4.40
C LEU A 88 -10.80 -14.97 -5.58
N ILE A 89 -9.86 -15.85 -5.93
CA ILE A 89 -10.12 -16.84 -6.99
C ILE A 89 -11.16 -17.87 -6.55
N GLU A 90 -11.08 -18.35 -5.30
CA GLU A 90 -12.03 -19.31 -4.73
C GLU A 90 -13.45 -18.75 -4.74
N ARG A 91 -13.60 -17.47 -4.44
CA ARG A 91 -14.89 -16.77 -4.47
C ARG A 91 -14.73 -15.44 -5.19
N SER A 92 -14.84 -15.43 -6.52
CA SER A 92 -14.64 -14.20 -7.29
C SER A 92 -15.62 -13.10 -6.87
N PRO A 93 -15.16 -11.88 -6.53
CA PRO A 93 -16.06 -10.77 -6.24
C PRO A 93 -16.77 -10.34 -7.52
N ILE A 94 -18.08 -10.15 -7.45
CA ILE A 94 -18.88 -9.70 -8.62
C ILE A 94 -19.13 -8.20 -8.62
N THR A 95 -18.86 -7.53 -7.49
CA THR A 95 -19.00 -6.08 -7.34
C THR A 95 -17.77 -5.44 -6.73
N MET A 96 -17.55 -4.17 -7.04
CA MET A 96 -16.49 -3.36 -6.42
C MET A 96 -16.65 -3.27 -4.90
N LEU A 97 -17.89 -3.21 -4.40
CA LEU A 97 -18.17 -3.17 -2.97
C LEU A 97 -17.72 -4.45 -2.27
N GLU A 98 -18.04 -5.61 -2.82
CA GLU A 98 -17.60 -6.90 -2.27
C GLU A 98 -16.07 -7.02 -2.27
N MET A 99 -15.41 -6.60 -3.35
CA MET A 99 -13.95 -6.58 -3.44
C MET A 99 -13.33 -5.72 -2.33
N LEU A 100 -13.85 -4.49 -2.13
CA LEU A 100 -13.38 -3.58 -1.09
C LEU A 100 -13.63 -4.12 0.33
N GLN A 101 -14.78 -4.78 0.55
CA GLN A 101 -15.07 -5.42 1.84
C GLN A 101 -14.03 -6.49 2.18
N ARG A 102 -13.67 -7.34 1.21
CA ARG A 102 -12.67 -8.39 1.42
C ARG A 102 -11.27 -7.84 1.63
N VAL A 103 -10.89 -6.80 0.88
CA VAL A 103 -9.65 -6.06 1.10
C VAL A 103 -9.56 -5.58 2.56
N ASN A 104 -10.61 -4.91 3.04
CA ASN A 104 -10.63 -4.39 4.41
C ASN A 104 -10.57 -5.50 5.45
N GLN A 105 -11.31 -6.59 5.25
CA GLN A 105 -11.25 -7.76 6.13
C GLN A 105 -9.86 -8.37 6.19
N TYR A 106 -9.18 -8.50 5.04
CA TYR A 106 -7.84 -9.06 4.99
C TYR A 106 -6.82 -8.15 5.70
N ILE A 107 -6.87 -6.84 5.47
CA ILE A 107 -6.00 -5.87 6.15
C ILE A 107 -6.17 -5.93 7.67
N VAL A 108 -7.41 -6.05 8.17
CA VAL A 108 -7.69 -6.20 9.60
C VAL A 108 -7.08 -7.51 10.16
N VAL A 109 -7.19 -8.61 9.42
CA VAL A 109 -6.58 -9.89 9.83
C VAL A 109 -5.05 -9.81 9.81
N GLU A 110 -4.46 -9.25 8.75
CA GLU A 110 -3.02 -9.12 8.58
C GLU A 110 -2.41 -8.24 9.69
N THR A 111 -3.04 -7.10 10.01
CA THR A 111 -2.60 -6.21 11.10
C THR A 111 -2.71 -6.87 12.48
N LEU A 112 -3.76 -7.65 12.74
CA LEU A 112 -3.90 -8.40 13.99
C LEU A 112 -2.84 -9.49 14.15
N VAL A 113 -2.51 -10.20 13.06
CA VAL A 113 -1.48 -11.25 13.07
C VAL A 113 -0.09 -10.64 13.25
N ALA A 114 0.20 -9.52 12.56
CA ALA A 114 1.46 -8.81 12.69
C ALA A 114 1.70 -8.28 14.12
N GLY A 115 0.67 -7.69 14.76
CA GLY A 115 0.77 -7.23 16.15
C GLY A 115 1.06 -8.36 17.14
N LYS A 116 0.40 -9.52 16.97
CA LYS A 116 0.66 -10.70 17.81
C LYS A 116 2.07 -11.26 17.65
N GLN A 117 2.68 -11.12 16.48
CA GLN A 117 4.04 -11.58 16.22
C GLN A 117 5.09 -10.68 16.88
N ASP A 118 4.80 -9.38 17.03
CA ASP A 118 5.66 -8.43 17.74
C ASP A 118 5.60 -8.66 19.26
N ASP A 119 4.40 -8.88 19.81
CA ASP A 119 4.20 -9.27 21.21
C ASP A 119 4.92 -10.59 21.56
N GLN A 120 4.94 -11.55 20.63
CA GLN A 120 5.66 -12.83 20.81
C GLN A 120 7.18 -12.75 20.64
N LYS A 121 7.72 -11.67 20.07
CA LYS A 121 9.17 -11.44 20.04
C LYS A 121 9.71 -10.84 21.34
N HIS A 122 8.83 -10.34 22.21
CA HIS A 122 9.17 -9.74 23.49
C HIS A 122 9.05 -10.58 24.78
N PRO A 123 9.04 -11.94 24.80
CA PRO A 123 9.07 -12.68 26.06
C PRO A 123 10.39 -13.43 26.27
N ARG A 124 11.57 -12.77 26.19
CA ARG A 124 12.80 -13.44 26.69
C ARG A 124 14.00 -12.56 27.03
N THR A 125 13.88 -11.66 27.99
CA THR A 125 15.04 -11.28 28.82
C THR A 125 14.58 -10.68 30.13
N GLU A 126 14.25 -11.52 31.11
CA GLU A 126 14.39 -11.23 32.54
C GLU A 126 14.11 -12.53 33.33
N GLN A 127 14.96 -13.53 33.13
CA GLN A 127 15.15 -14.60 34.10
C GLN A 127 16.65 -14.76 34.35
N SER A 128 17.22 -13.83 35.11
CA SER A 128 18.49 -14.05 35.81
C SER A 128 18.18 -14.59 37.20
N GLN A 129 17.93 -15.90 37.24
CA GLN A 129 18.51 -16.85 38.18
C GLN A 129 19.03 -16.25 39.52
N GLY A 130 18.15 -16.18 40.52
CA GLY A 130 18.49 -15.98 41.94
C GLY A 130 18.00 -17.18 42.76
N GLN A 131 18.90 -17.81 43.49
CA GLN A 131 18.82 -19.13 44.16
C GLN A 131 17.64 -19.34 45.13
N PRO A 132 17.26 -20.61 45.39
CA PRO A 132 16.33 -20.96 46.47
C PRO A 132 17.06 -21.26 47.81
N SER A 133 16.35 -20.96 48.90
CA SER A 133 16.42 -21.64 50.22
C SER A 133 17.59 -21.29 51.17
N GLY A 134 17.34 -20.38 52.12
CA GLY A 134 18.16 -20.21 53.32
C GLY A 134 17.85 -21.26 54.41
N PRO A 135 18.82 -21.63 55.28
CA PRO A 135 18.63 -22.69 56.27
C PRO A 135 17.93 -22.17 57.56
N PRO A 136 17.30 -23.05 58.36
CA PRO A 136 16.56 -22.63 59.55
C PRO A 136 17.50 -22.29 60.71
N LYS A 137 17.22 -21.17 61.39
CA LYS A 137 17.89 -20.72 62.62
C LYS A 137 17.76 -21.77 63.73
N ARG A 138 18.86 -22.47 64.05
CA ARG A 138 19.00 -23.19 65.32
C ARG A 138 19.17 -22.17 66.45
N ARG A 139 18.26 -22.22 67.43
CA ARG A 139 18.42 -21.56 68.73
C ARG A 139 19.61 -22.18 69.44
N MET A 140 20.49 -21.34 69.98
CA MET A 140 21.62 -21.76 70.80
C MET A 140 21.28 -21.37 72.24
N ASP A 141 20.88 -22.35 73.04
CA ASP A 141 20.87 -22.24 74.49
C ASP A 141 22.32 -22.21 74.98
N ARG A 142 22.62 -21.28 75.88
CA ARG A 142 23.92 -21.12 76.54
C ARG A 142 23.74 -21.48 78.03
N PRO A 143 24.71 -22.17 78.67
CA PRO A 143 24.83 -22.18 80.12
C PRO A 143 25.30 -20.82 80.68
#